data_AF-A0A357BMJ4-F1
#
_entry.id   AF-A0A357BMJ4-F1
#
_cell.length_a   1.000
_cell.length_b   1.000
_cell.length_c   1.000
_cell.angle_alpha   90.00
_cell.angle_beta   90.00
_cell.angle_gamma   90.00
#
_symmetry.space_group_name_H-M   'P 1'
#
loop_
_entity.id
_entity.type
_entity.pdbx_description
1 polymer ?
#
loop_
_entity_poly.entity_id
_entity_poly.type
_entity_poly.pdbx_seq_one_letter_code
_entity_poly.pdbx_strand_id
1 'polypeptide(L)'
;MSYRAILMLLTFFFALISPLHTIATSHGAHNLWRILKPASPERFLVFEASIMPWIKKEFANNKVLMSNGSVIKRGLVRSDLLRFENIEGQDRYNVHIEYRVFIKDVSGTEIAGLKGQEIVFLVNDGMVEDYFPFDEYWIEGTILDKEEFY
;
A
#
# COMPACT_ATOMS: atom_id res chain seq x y z
N MET A 1 51.73 30.09 -18.58
CA MET A 1 50.52 29.28 -18.79
C MET A 1 49.40 29.91 -17.97
N SER A 2 48.39 30.45 -18.64
CA SER A 2 47.47 31.42 -18.06
C SER A 2 46.37 30.74 -17.24
N TYR A 3 45.99 31.36 -16.12
CA TYR A 3 44.88 30.96 -15.24
C TYR A 3 43.60 30.58 -15.99
N ARG A 4 43.39 31.15 -17.18
CA ARG A 4 42.27 30.87 -18.09
C ARG A 4 42.25 29.43 -18.61
N ALA A 5 43.41 28.84 -18.90
CA ALA A 5 43.48 27.45 -19.37
C ALA A 5 43.13 26.46 -18.24
N ILE A 6 43.55 26.75 -17.01
CA ILE A 6 43.25 25.94 -15.82
C ILE A 6 41.76 26.06 -15.45
N LEU A 7 41.19 27.26 -15.54
CA LEU A 7 39.76 27.49 -15.29
C LEU A 7 38.88 26.77 -16.32
N MET A 8 39.26 26.80 -17.62
CA MET A 8 38.54 26.07 -18.66
C MET A 8 38.59 24.55 -18.43
N LEU A 9 39.76 24.02 -18.04
CA LEU A 9 39.92 22.59 -17.76
C LEU A 9 39.05 22.15 -16.56
N LEU A 10 39.00 22.96 -15.49
CA LEU A 10 38.14 22.73 -14.33
C LEU A 10 36.65 22.78 -14.69
N THR A 11 36.21 23.75 -15.50
CA THR A 11 34.81 23.81 -15.94
C THR A 11 34.41 22.63 -16.80
N PHE A 12 35.32 22.11 -17.63
CA PHE A 12 35.06 20.91 -18.42
C PHE A 12 34.98 19.66 -17.54
N PHE A 13 35.82 19.58 -16.49
CA PHE A 13 35.79 18.48 -15.53
C PHE A 13 34.48 18.48 -14.72
N PHE A 14 34.02 19.63 -14.22
CA PHE A 14 32.73 19.73 -13.54
C PHE A 14 31.54 19.45 -14.46
N ALA A 15 31.57 19.90 -15.72
CA ALA A 15 30.51 19.60 -16.68
C ALA A 15 30.42 18.09 -17.03
N LEU A 16 31.54 17.36 -16.98
CA LEU A 16 31.60 15.92 -17.24
C LEU A 16 31.21 15.03 -16.05
N ILE A 17 31.31 15.52 -14.80
CA ILE A 17 30.87 14.78 -13.60
C ILE A 17 29.39 15.06 -13.28
N SER A 18 28.84 16.18 -13.79
CA SER A 18 27.44 16.57 -13.59
C SER A 18 26.38 15.56 -14.07
N PRO A 19 26.55 14.80 -15.17
CA PRO A 19 25.53 13.82 -15.56
C PRO A 19 25.58 12.53 -14.72
N LEU A 20 26.62 12.31 -13.88
CA LEU A 20 26.71 11.16 -12.99
C LEU A 20 25.99 11.36 -11.65
N HIS A 21 25.60 12.60 -11.31
CA HIS A 21 24.86 12.92 -10.07
C HIS A 21 23.38 13.29 -10.30
N THR A 22 22.85 13.08 -11.51
CA THR A 22 21.40 13.15 -11.79
C THR A 22 20.84 11.79 -12.16
N ILE A 23 21.33 10.73 -11.50
CA ILE A 23 20.68 9.41 -11.48
C ILE A 23 20.12 9.07 -10.08
N ALA A 24 20.35 9.93 -9.07
CA ALA A 24 19.63 9.85 -7.80
C ALA A 24 18.46 10.83 -7.81
N THR A 25 17.26 10.33 -7.55
CA THR A 25 15.96 11.03 -7.47
C THR A 25 15.28 11.37 -8.80
N SER A 26 15.22 10.42 -9.73
CA SER A 26 13.92 10.20 -10.39
C SER A 26 13.04 9.53 -9.35
N HIS A 27 12.27 10.31 -8.57
CA HIS A 27 11.02 9.81 -8.01
C HIS A 27 10.20 9.36 -9.22
N GLY A 28 10.34 8.09 -9.57
CA GLY A 28 9.64 7.51 -10.69
C GLY A 28 8.18 7.75 -10.40
N ALA A 29 7.54 8.58 -11.22
CA ALA A 29 6.11 8.47 -11.44
C ALA A 29 5.89 6.99 -11.71
N HIS A 30 5.34 6.29 -10.71
CA HIS A 30 5.06 4.87 -10.80
C HIS A 30 4.23 4.75 -12.06
N ASN A 31 4.84 4.18 -13.09
CA ASN A 31 4.21 4.05 -14.38
C ASN A 31 3.26 2.86 -14.21
N LEU A 32 2.16 3.11 -13.49
CA LEU A 32 1.10 2.17 -13.13
C LEU A 32 0.38 1.64 -14.38
N TRP A 33 0.88 1.89 -15.58
CA TRP A 33 0.35 1.38 -16.84
C TRP A 33 1.27 0.34 -17.49
N ARG A 34 2.42 0.01 -16.88
CA ARG A 34 3.38 -0.93 -17.46
C ARG A 34 2.93 -2.39 -17.23
N ILE A 35 2.14 -2.86 -18.20
CA ILE A 35 1.84 -4.25 -18.53
C ILE A 35 0.97 -4.99 -17.49
N LEU A 36 -0.35 -4.85 -17.64
CA LEU A 36 -1.34 -5.81 -17.15
C LEU A 36 -1.15 -7.15 -17.88
N LYS A 37 -0.25 -8.00 -17.41
CA LYS A 37 -0.39 -9.43 -17.74
C LYS A 37 -1.57 -9.94 -16.91
N PRO A 38 -2.58 -10.59 -17.50
CA PRO A 38 -3.58 -11.29 -16.71
C PRO A 38 -2.84 -12.23 -15.76
N ALA A 39 -3.26 -12.28 -14.50
CA ALA A 39 -2.65 -13.17 -13.52
C ALA A 39 -2.63 -14.59 -14.11
N SER A 40 -1.44 -15.18 -14.28
CA SER A 40 -1.37 -16.58 -14.69
C SER A 40 -2.04 -17.44 -13.60
N PRO A 41 -2.57 -18.62 -13.93
CA PRO A 41 -3.23 -19.49 -12.96
C PRO A 41 -2.38 -19.74 -11.70
N GLU A 42 -1.07 -19.89 -11.85
CA GLU A 42 -0.10 -20.03 -10.76
C GLU A 42 -0.08 -18.83 -9.81
N ARG A 43 -0.24 -17.61 -10.34
CA ARG A 43 -0.26 -16.38 -9.52
C ARG A 43 -1.55 -16.26 -8.74
N PHE A 44 -2.67 -16.68 -9.33
CA PHE A 44 -3.94 -16.77 -8.62
C PHE A 44 -3.88 -17.80 -7.49
N LEU A 45 -3.17 -18.92 -7.68
CA LEU A 45 -2.95 -19.90 -6.62
C LEU A 45 -2.20 -19.31 -5.42
N VAL A 46 -1.16 -18.50 -5.63
CA VAL A 46 -0.44 -17.82 -4.54
C VAL A 46 -1.36 -16.85 -3.78
N PHE A 47 -2.19 -16.09 -4.51
CA PHE A 47 -3.17 -15.21 -3.89
C PHE A 47 -4.13 -15.99 -2.97
N GLU A 48 -4.72 -17.07 -3.47
CA GLU A 48 -5.67 -17.90 -2.71
C GLU A 48 -5.01 -18.70 -1.56
N ALA A 49 -3.81 -19.23 -1.78
CA ALA A 49 -3.15 -20.13 -0.84
C ALA A 49 -2.34 -19.41 0.25
N SER A 50 -1.91 -18.18 0.00
CA SER A 50 -0.93 -17.51 0.87
C SER A 50 -1.38 -16.12 1.31
N ILE A 51 -1.80 -15.27 0.37
CA ILE A 51 -2.19 -13.88 0.68
C ILE A 51 -3.58 -13.85 1.34
N MET A 52 -4.56 -14.54 0.79
CA MET A 52 -5.91 -14.56 1.33
C MET A 52 -5.98 -15.12 2.77
N PRO A 53 -5.27 -16.21 3.13
CA PRO A 53 -5.19 -16.66 4.53
C PRO A 53 -4.54 -15.64 5.44
N TRP A 54 -3.50 -14.93 4.96
CA TRP A 54 -2.87 -13.86 5.72
C TRP A 54 -3.86 -12.73 6.03
N ILE A 55 -4.58 -12.24 5.01
CA ILE A 55 -5.60 -11.19 5.18
C ILE A 55 -6.69 -11.67 6.15
N LYS A 56 -7.21 -12.88 5.98
CA LYS A 56 -8.23 -13.44 6.89
C LYS A 56 -7.75 -13.50 8.34
N LYS A 57 -6.47 -13.80 8.57
CA LYS A 57 -5.85 -13.82 9.90
C LYS A 57 -5.81 -12.42 10.52
N GLU A 58 -5.44 -11.39 9.74
CA GLU A 58 -5.44 -10.01 10.22
C GLU A 58 -6.83 -9.53 10.65
N PHE A 59 -7.88 -9.97 9.94
CA PHE A 59 -9.26 -9.65 10.29
C PHE A 59 -9.90 -10.61 11.31
N ALA A 60 -9.22 -11.68 11.73
CA ALA A 60 -9.74 -12.60 12.74
C ALA A 60 -9.85 -11.92 14.12
N ASN A 61 -8.90 -11.04 14.45
CA ASN A 61 -8.97 -10.18 15.63
C ASN A 61 -9.76 -8.90 15.30
N ASN A 62 -11.06 -9.10 15.15
CA ASN A 62 -11.99 -8.08 14.66
C ASN A 62 -12.29 -6.94 15.63
N LYS A 63 -11.64 -6.85 16.80
CA LYS A 63 -11.87 -5.81 17.82
C LYS A 63 -10.55 -5.32 18.41
N VAL A 64 -10.32 -4.01 18.32
CA VAL A 64 -9.15 -3.31 18.88
C VAL A 64 -9.65 -2.28 19.89
N LEU A 65 -9.03 -2.27 21.07
CA LEU A 65 -9.23 -1.21 22.08
C LEU A 65 -8.06 -0.23 21.94
N MET A 66 -8.39 1.02 21.65
CA MET A 66 -7.42 2.10 21.52
C MET A 66 -7.06 2.66 22.90
N SER A 67 -5.88 3.28 23.01
CA SER A 67 -5.40 3.86 24.28
C SER A 67 -6.26 5.00 24.81
N ASN A 68 -6.98 5.69 23.91
CA ASN A 68 -7.95 6.73 24.24
C ASN A 68 -9.32 6.16 24.69
N GLY A 69 -9.47 4.83 24.78
CA GLY A 69 -10.70 4.15 25.18
C GLY A 69 -11.69 3.88 24.04
N SER A 70 -11.42 4.37 22.82
CA SER A 70 -12.27 4.06 21.66
C SER A 70 -12.17 2.58 21.30
N VAL A 71 -13.27 2.00 20.83
CA VAL A 71 -13.34 0.62 20.37
C VAL A 71 -13.51 0.62 18.85
N ILE A 72 -12.62 -0.06 18.15
CA ILE A 72 -12.70 -0.26 16.70
C ILE A 72 -13.02 -1.74 16.46
N LYS A 73 -14.08 -2.01 15.70
CA LYS A 73 -14.35 -3.33 15.15
C LYS A 73 -14.18 -3.33 13.64
N ARG A 74 -13.56 -4.37 13.09
CA ARG A 74 -13.28 -4.51 11.65
C ARG A 74 -13.73 -5.88 11.14
N GLY A 75 -14.33 -5.95 9.97
CA GLY A 75 -14.72 -7.22 9.35
C GLY A 75 -14.49 -7.21 7.86
N LEU A 76 -13.66 -8.13 7.36
CA LEU A 76 -13.38 -8.28 5.94
C LEU A 76 -14.68 -8.55 5.16
N VAL A 77 -14.91 -7.78 4.11
CA VAL A 77 -16.04 -7.93 3.18
C VAL A 77 -15.56 -8.57 1.89
N ARG A 78 -14.47 -8.03 1.33
CA ARG A 78 -13.96 -8.41 0.03
C ARG A 78 -12.44 -8.27 -0.04
N SER A 79 -11.82 -9.08 -0.88
CA SER A 79 -10.41 -8.98 -1.23
C SER A 79 -10.24 -9.41 -2.69
N ASP A 80 -9.62 -8.57 -3.50
CA ASP A 80 -9.43 -8.79 -4.93
C ASP A 80 -7.95 -8.58 -5.30
N LEU A 81 -7.38 -9.52 -6.06
CA LEU A 81 -6.08 -9.32 -6.68
C LEU A 81 -6.22 -8.34 -7.85
N LEU A 82 -5.65 -7.13 -7.71
CA LEU A 82 -5.67 -6.10 -8.76
C LEU A 82 -4.55 -6.29 -9.78
N ARG A 83 -3.34 -6.52 -9.29
CA ARG A 83 -2.14 -6.57 -10.13
C ARG A 83 -1.09 -7.51 -9.56
N PHE A 84 -0.30 -8.06 -10.48
CA PHE A 84 0.94 -8.73 -10.19
C PHE A 84 2.10 -8.08 -10.96
N GLU A 85 3.25 -7.92 -10.31
CA GLU A 85 4.51 -7.46 -10.91
C GLU A 85 5.67 -8.32 -10.39
N ASN A 86 6.62 -8.67 -11.26
CA ASN A 86 7.92 -9.22 -10.84
C ASN A 86 8.99 -8.17 -11.12
N ILE A 87 9.69 -7.72 -10.08
CA ILE A 87 10.72 -6.70 -10.17
C ILE A 87 11.98 -7.29 -9.55
N GLU A 88 13.04 -7.41 -10.35
CA GLU A 88 14.34 -7.93 -9.90
C GLU A 88 14.26 -9.31 -9.23
N GLY A 89 13.33 -10.16 -9.69
CA GLY A 89 13.11 -11.49 -9.13
C GLY A 89 12.15 -11.52 -7.94
N GLN A 90 11.75 -10.37 -7.39
CA GLN A 90 10.75 -10.30 -6.32
C GLN A 90 9.33 -10.26 -6.90
N ASP A 91 8.49 -11.19 -6.46
CA ASP A 91 7.07 -11.22 -6.79
C ASP A 91 6.27 -10.28 -5.89
N ARG A 92 5.52 -9.37 -6.53
CA ARG A 92 4.69 -8.36 -5.87
C ARG A 92 3.23 -8.50 -6.28
N TYR A 93 2.35 -8.50 -5.29
CA TYR A 93 0.91 -8.65 -5.50
C TYR A 93 0.20 -7.44 -4.92
N ASN A 94 -0.42 -6.62 -5.77
CA ASN A 94 -1.30 -5.55 -5.33
C ASN A 94 -2.72 -6.10 -5.16
N VAL A 95 -3.22 -6.02 -3.95
CA VAL A 95 -4.53 -6.50 -3.53
C VAL A 95 -5.35 -5.34 -2.99
N HIS A 96 -6.59 -5.23 -3.46
CA HIS A 96 -7.59 -4.35 -2.88
C HIS A 96 -8.39 -5.11 -1.84
N ILE A 97 -8.60 -4.52 -0.68
CA ILE A 97 -9.48 -5.06 0.36
C ILE A 97 -10.58 -4.06 0.70
N GLU A 98 -11.75 -4.60 1.00
CA GLU A 98 -12.88 -3.85 1.55
C GLU A 98 -13.29 -4.48 2.87
N TYR A 99 -13.57 -3.64 3.86
CA TYR A 99 -13.95 -4.11 5.18
C TYR A 99 -14.91 -3.15 5.86
N ARG A 100 -15.86 -3.73 6.61
CA ARG A 100 -16.74 -2.96 7.49
C ARG A 100 -15.95 -2.51 8.70
N VAL A 101 -16.19 -1.27 9.12
CA VAL A 101 -15.63 -0.70 10.35
C VAL A 101 -16.77 -0.17 11.22
N PHE A 102 -16.66 -0.42 12.52
CA PHE A 102 -17.48 0.19 13.56
C PHE A 102 -16.55 0.81 14.59
N ILE A 103 -16.63 2.12 14.74
CA ILE A 103 -15.82 2.91 15.69
C ILE A 103 -16.77 3.45 16.73
N LYS A 104 -16.50 3.18 17.99
CA LYS A 104 -17.21 3.76 19.12
C LYS A 104 -16.23 4.55 19.96
N ASP A 105 -16.43 5.85 20.06
CA ASP A 105 -15.61 6.68 20.92
C ASP A 105 -16.13 6.72 22.36
N VAL A 106 -15.29 7.19 23.29
CA VAL A 106 -15.62 7.37 24.71
C VAL A 106 -16.74 8.40 24.92
N SER A 107 -16.91 9.36 24.00
CA SER A 107 -18.04 10.30 23.98
C SER A 107 -19.39 9.61 23.73
N GLY A 108 -19.37 8.37 23.22
CA GLY A 108 -20.55 7.66 22.77
C GLY A 108 -20.94 7.94 21.32
N THR A 109 -20.16 8.74 20.58
CA THR A 109 -20.28 8.86 19.12
C THR A 109 -19.92 7.52 18.48
N GLU A 110 -20.77 7.07 17.56
CA GLU A 110 -20.56 5.83 16.82
C GLU A 110 -20.42 6.16 15.32
N ILE A 111 -19.43 5.56 14.67
CA ILE A 111 -19.22 5.67 13.22
C ILE A 111 -19.24 4.25 12.67
N ALA A 112 -20.09 4.01 11.69
CA ALA A 112 -20.17 2.74 11.00
C ALA A 112 -20.04 2.96 9.50
N GLY A 113 -19.31 2.09 8.82
CA GLY A 113 -19.17 2.21 7.37
C GLY A 113 -18.31 1.13 6.73
N LEU A 114 -18.03 1.34 5.46
CA LEU A 114 -17.20 0.52 4.59
C LEU A 114 -15.93 1.30 4.25
N LYS A 115 -14.78 0.69 4.52
CA LYS A 115 -13.47 1.23 4.12
C LYS A 115 -12.83 0.34 3.07
N GLY A 116 -12.04 0.96 2.20
CA GLY A 116 -11.18 0.31 1.23
C GLY A 116 -9.71 0.57 1.56
N GLN A 117 -8.84 -0.34 1.13
CA GLN A 117 -7.39 -0.19 1.22
C GLN A 117 -6.71 -1.05 0.15
N GLU A 118 -5.69 -0.50 -0.50
CA GLU A 118 -4.76 -1.28 -1.33
C GLU A 118 -3.56 -1.73 -0.50
N ILE A 119 -3.07 -2.95 -0.74
CA ILE A 119 -1.91 -3.52 -0.05
C ILE A 119 -1.03 -4.23 -1.08
N VAL A 120 0.26 -3.89 -1.09
CA VAL A 120 1.26 -4.62 -1.87
C VAL A 120 1.92 -5.68 -1.00
N PHE A 121 1.77 -6.94 -1.38
CA PHE A 121 2.42 -8.08 -0.74
C PHE A 121 3.69 -8.46 -1.49
N LEU A 122 4.79 -8.63 -0.76
CA LEU A 122 5.99 -9.30 -1.25
C LEU A 122 5.88 -10.79 -0.93
N VAL A 123 5.99 -11.61 -1.96
CA VAL A 123 5.92 -13.06 -1.82
C VAL A 123 7.24 -13.66 -2.28
N ASN A 124 7.75 -14.60 -1.48
CA ASN A 124 8.93 -15.38 -1.82
C ASN A 124 8.65 -16.86 -1.50
N ASP A 125 9.00 -17.75 -2.43
CA ASP A 125 8.71 -19.19 -2.35
C ASP A 125 7.24 -19.51 -1.99
N GLY A 126 6.32 -18.70 -2.52
CA GLY A 126 4.88 -18.85 -2.27
C GLY A 126 4.43 -18.42 -0.88
N MET A 127 5.27 -17.80 -0.06
CA MET A 127 4.94 -17.31 1.28
C MET A 127 4.99 -15.79 1.34
N VAL A 128 4.09 -15.17 2.12
CA VAL A 128 4.13 -13.73 2.37
C VAL A 128 5.36 -13.40 3.21
N GLU A 129 6.28 -12.65 2.62
CA GLU A 129 7.53 -12.20 3.25
C GLU A 129 7.33 -10.83 3.93
N ASP A 130 6.68 -9.90 3.23
CA ASP A 130 6.42 -8.54 3.71
C ASP A 130 5.14 -7.95 3.06
N TYR A 131 4.65 -6.83 3.59
CA TYR A 131 3.48 -6.14 3.06
C TYR A 131 3.53 -4.62 3.29
N PHE A 132 3.01 -3.88 2.32
CA PHE A 132 3.01 -2.41 2.30
C PHE A 132 1.57 -1.91 2.07
N PRO A 133 0.84 -1.57 3.15
CA PRO A 133 -0.50 -1.01 3.03
C PRO A 133 -0.43 0.47 2.60
N PHE A 134 -1.34 0.86 1.70
CA PHE A 134 -1.61 2.26 1.37
C PHE A 134 -2.59 2.88 2.38
N ASP A 135 -2.83 4.18 2.27
CA ASP A 135 -3.80 4.87 3.12
C ASP A 135 -5.21 4.27 2.97
N GLU A 136 -5.89 4.09 4.10
CA GLU A 136 -7.28 3.64 4.13
C GLU A 136 -8.21 4.77 3.70
N TYR A 137 -9.23 4.47 2.91
CA TYR A 137 -10.23 5.43 2.47
C TYR A 137 -11.65 4.95 2.77
N TRP A 138 -12.58 5.90 2.94
CA TRP A 138 -13.99 5.59 3.12
C TRP A 138 -14.64 5.34 1.76
N ILE A 139 -15.33 4.21 1.61
CA ILE A 139 -16.20 3.92 0.46
C ILE A 139 -17.61 4.45 0.80
N GLU A 140 -18.09 4.09 1.99
CA GLU A 140 -19.37 4.55 2.56
C GLU A 140 -19.20 4.74 4.06
N GLY A 141 -19.84 5.76 4.65
CA GLY A 141 -19.75 6.00 6.08
C GLY A 141 -20.89 6.84 6.62
N THR A 142 -21.40 6.46 7.79
CA THR A 142 -22.45 7.17 8.50
C THR A 142 -22.01 7.42 9.94
N ILE A 143 -22.20 8.65 10.40
CA ILE A 143 -22.11 8.99 11.82
C ILE A 143 -23.46 8.66 12.44
N LEU A 144 -23.46 7.79 13.43
CA LEU A 144 -24.63 7.42 14.21
C LEU A 144 -24.60 8.28 15.48
N ASP A 145 -25.32 9.39 15.43
CA ASP A 145 -25.57 10.20 16.63
C ASP A 145 -26.76 9.63 17.42
N LYS A 146 -26.69 9.76 18.74
CA LYS A 146 -27.71 9.23 19.68
C LYS A 146 -29.11 9.86 19.52
N GLU A 147 -29.30 10.85 18.66
CA GLU A 147 -30.53 11.66 18.63
C GLU A 147 -31.65 11.12 17.73
N GLU A 148 -31.44 10.08 16.91
CA GLU A 148 -32.49 9.57 16.00
C GLU A 148 -33.35 8.41 16.53
N PHE A 149 -33.29 8.11 17.82
CA PHE A 149 -34.17 7.10 18.45
C PHE A 149 -34.91 7.67 19.66
N TYR A 150 -35.92 8.50 19.40
CA TYR A 150 -37.00 8.81 20.36
C TYR A 150 -38.36 8.75 19.67
#